data_AF-A0AA49GFN9-F1
#
_entry.id   AF-A0AA49GFN9-F1
#
_cell.length_a   1.000
_cell.length_b   1.000
_cell.length_c   1.000
_cell.angle_alpha   90.00
_cell.angle_beta   90.00
_cell.angle_gamma   90.00
#
_symmetry.space_group_name_H-M   'P 1'
#
loop_
_entity.id
_entity.type
_entity.pdbx_description
1 polymer ?
#
loop_
_entity_poly.entity_id
_entity_poly.type
_entity_poly.pdbx_seq_one_letter_code
_entity_poly.pdbx_strand_id
1 'polypeptide(L)'
;MNYLRLSMITLITIFSFQLRGIAQEILSQSEEIRNMKIGEYNVYRVILQENGSATFESFDYVDAITEKKPEKNFPNEHFQVLGKLQNSSASFLPDNWAFPATYIQKGYEGNKQMQEDFGYIPQKIHKNDNHEERVVYLNGWIFNLSDWKNKDDYTLWTISIPKLSNEEREALKEKQKAEENINDKKKKGLKGKLLALQESAMSPEYRALHNANALKMLQDYLDAAFAKQEKEYAAWIKNPGNAKFVENVELIRETMIKFYKKDKEEYYNSEEYRRIKANNEAADQARANSTVTLKNESGGTICVTTGGSSKTIGPGGSSSFQCSKDIYYGQMNGNTCSTTKGSLIVSANQSCGDTITVQ
;
A
#
# COMPACT_ATOMS: atom_id res chain seq x y z
N MET A 1 -6.61 -52.92 20.71
CA MET A 1 -6.56 -52.09 19.48
C MET A 1 -7.92 -51.44 19.29
N ASN A 2 -8.11 -50.19 19.73
CA ASN A 2 -9.34 -49.39 19.49
C ASN A 2 -9.06 -47.91 19.83
N TYR A 3 -8.18 -47.25 19.08
CA TYR A 3 -7.83 -45.83 19.28
C TYR A 3 -7.74 -45.05 17.96
N LEU A 4 -8.59 -45.35 16.97
CA LEU A 4 -8.50 -44.71 15.64
C LEU A 4 -9.83 -44.27 15.03
N ARG A 5 -10.81 -43.88 15.86
CA ARG A 5 -12.09 -43.33 15.36
C ARG A 5 -12.62 -42.09 16.10
N LEU A 6 -11.85 -41.50 17.03
CA LEU A 6 -12.31 -40.33 17.78
C LEU A 6 -11.79 -38.98 17.24
N SER A 7 -10.88 -38.99 16.25
CA SER A 7 -10.20 -37.76 15.81
C SER A 7 -10.84 -37.04 14.61
N MET A 8 -11.92 -37.57 14.03
CA MET A 8 -12.48 -37.05 12.78
C MET A 8 -13.86 -36.39 12.93
N ILE A 9 -14.41 -36.33 14.16
CA ILE A 9 -15.72 -35.71 14.42
C ILE A 9 -15.57 -34.28 15.00
N THR A 10 -14.38 -33.88 15.45
CA THR A 10 -14.15 -32.56 16.06
C THR A 10 -13.82 -31.45 15.04
N LEU A 11 -13.68 -31.74 13.75
CA LEU A 11 -13.38 -30.74 12.71
C LEU A 11 -14.57 -30.38 11.80
N ILE A 12 -15.77 -30.89 12.10
CA ILE A 12 -17.00 -30.68 11.32
C ILE A 12 -18.04 -29.98 12.22
N THR A 13 -17.65 -28.86 12.83
CA THR A 13 -18.56 -27.99 13.58
C THR A 13 -18.26 -26.51 13.34
N ILE A 14 -17.69 -26.19 12.18
CA ILE A 14 -17.51 -24.81 11.72
C ILE A 14 -18.08 -24.78 10.30
N PHE A 15 -19.01 -23.86 10.03
CA PHE A 15 -19.71 -23.66 8.75
C PHE A 15 -20.89 -24.58 8.40
N SER A 16 -21.83 -24.71 9.35
CA SER A 16 -23.25 -24.94 9.07
C SER A 16 -24.07 -23.77 9.62
N PHE A 17 -23.84 -22.55 9.10
CA PHE A 17 -24.68 -21.39 9.42
C PHE A 17 -26.06 -21.58 8.76
N GLN A 18 -26.95 -22.24 9.49
CA GLN A 18 -28.36 -22.31 9.15
C GLN A 18 -28.98 -20.92 9.34
N LEU A 19 -29.46 -20.35 8.23
CA LEU A 19 -30.37 -19.22 8.16
C LEU A 19 -31.63 -19.51 9.01
N ARG A 20 -31.62 -19.13 10.28
CA ARG A 20 -32.82 -18.96 11.11
C ARG A 20 -32.79 -17.54 11.65
N GLY A 21 -33.84 -16.78 11.36
CA GLY A 21 -33.95 -15.32 11.56
C GLY A 21 -33.97 -14.82 13.01
N ILE A 22 -33.00 -15.21 13.81
CA ILE A 22 -32.50 -14.38 14.90
C ILE A 22 -31.51 -13.44 14.21
N ALA A 23 -31.71 -12.12 14.31
CA ALA A 23 -30.71 -11.17 13.84
C ALA A 23 -29.38 -11.54 14.51
N GLN A 24 -28.48 -12.16 13.74
CA GLN A 24 -27.18 -12.54 14.25
C GLN A 24 -26.50 -11.24 14.66
N GLU A 25 -26.01 -11.21 15.88
CA GLU A 25 -25.31 -10.04 16.38
C GLU A 25 -24.16 -9.74 15.43
N ILE A 26 -24.12 -8.51 14.90
CA ILE A 26 -23.05 -8.07 14.03
C ILE A 26 -21.75 -8.03 14.85
N LEU A 27 -20.76 -8.80 14.40
CA LEU A 27 -19.44 -8.84 15.03
C LEU A 27 -18.71 -7.53 14.75
N SER A 28 -17.96 -7.06 15.75
CA SER A 28 -17.00 -5.97 15.54
C SER A 28 -15.87 -6.44 14.62
N GLN A 29 -15.21 -5.51 13.92
CA GLN A 29 -14.02 -5.86 13.15
C GLN A 29 -12.93 -6.50 14.03
N SER A 30 -12.81 -6.10 15.30
CA SER A 30 -11.85 -6.72 16.22
C SER A 30 -12.17 -8.19 16.51
N GLU A 31 -13.45 -8.58 16.58
CA GLU A 31 -13.87 -9.98 16.72
C GLU A 31 -13.65 -10.76 15.43
N GLU A 32 -13.96 -10.19 14.27
CA GLU A 32 -13.65 -10.78 12.96
C GLU A 32 -12.14 -11.06 12.86
N ILE A 33 -11.29 -10.08 13.20
CA ILE A 33 -9.82 -10.19 13.19
C ILE A 33 -9.30 -11.29 14.11
N ARG A 34 -9.92 -11.53 15.28
CA ARG A 34 -9.53 -12.65 16.16
C ARG A 34 -9.62 -13.97 15.41
N ASN A 35 -10.66 -14.13 14.59
CA ASN A 35 -10.94 -15.33 13.82
C ASN A 35 -10.18 -15.43 12.48
N MET A 36 -9.58 -14.32 11.99
CA MET A 36 -8.77 -14.33 10.77
C MET A 36 -7.52 -15.21 10.89
N LYS A 37 -7.18 -15.94 9.83
CA LYS A 37 -5.95 -16.76 9.73
C LYS A 37 -4.73 -15.86 9.50
N ILE A 38 -3.64 -16.07 10.23
CA ILE A 38 -2.35 -15.48 9.87
C ILE A 38 -1.79 -16.28 8.67
N GLY A 39 -1.37 -15.59 7.61
CA GLY A 39 -0.90 -16.24 6.39
C GLY A 39 -1.21 -15.44 5.12
N GLU A 40 -1.03 -16.09 3.97
CA GLU A 40 -1.25 -15.54 2.64
C GLU A 40 -2.72 -15.61 2.22
N TYR A 41 -3.12 -14.64 1.41
CA TYR A 41 -4.45 -14.49 0.83
C TYR A 41 -4.32 -14.29 -0.68
N ASN A 42 -5.09 -15.05 -1.45
CA ASN A 42 -5.22 -14.86 -2.90
C ASN A 42 -6.08 -13.62 -3.15
N VAL A 43 -5.62 -12.73 -4.02
CA VAL A 43 -6.28 -11.44 -4.27
C VAL A 43 -7.06 -11.48 -5.57
N TYR A 44 -8.32 -11.05 -5.49
CA TYR A 44 -9.22 -10.96 -6.64
C TYR A 44 -9.64 -9.51 -6.85
N ARG A 45 -9.36 -8.96 -8.04
CA ARG A 45 -9.90 -7.67 -8.48
C ARG A 45 -11.41 -7.78 -8.62
N VAL A 46 -12.14 -6.80 -8.11
CA VAL A 46 -13.57 -6.68 -8.35
C VAL A 46 -13.81 -5.80 -9.57
N ILE A 47 -14.57 -6.31 -10.52
CA ILE A 47 -14.99 -5.57 -11.72
C ILE A 47 -16.51 -5.47 -11.68
N LEU A 48 -17.01 -4.28 -11.34
CA LEU A 48 -18.43 -3.97 -11.33
C LEU A 48 -18.95 -3.87 -12.76
N GLN A 49 -20.07 -4.53 -13.01
CA GLN A 49 -20.78 -4.52 -14.29
C GLN A 49 -21.91 -3.48 -14.24
N GLU A 50 -22.34 -2.98 -15.39
CA GLU A 50 -23.42 -1.97 -15.49
C GLU A 50 -24.74 -2.41 -14.84
N ASN A 51 -24.99 -3.73 -14.80
CA ASN A 51 -26.18 -4.32 -14.19
C ASN A 51 -26.08 -4.48 -12.65
N GLY A 52 -25.01 -3.98 -12.02
CA GLY A 52 -24.76 -4.08 -10.59
C GLY A 52 -24.17 -5.41 -10.11
N SER A 53 -23.93 -6.37 -11.02
CA SER A 53 -23.20 -7.60 -10.70
C SER A 53 -21.68 -7.36 -10.67
N ALA A 54 -20.93 -8.28 -10.05
CA ALA A 54 -19.47 -8.27 -10.09
C ALA A 54 -18.92 -9.51 -10.80
N THR A 55 -17.86 -9.28 -11.57
CA THR A 55 -16.93 -10.32 -12.00
C THR A 55 -15.61 -10.16 -11.26
N PHE A 56 -14.84 -11.24 -11.17
CA PHE A 56 -13.59 -11.24 -10.42
C PHE A 56 -12.43 -11.67 -11.30
N GLU A 57 -11.27 -11.04 -11.12
CA GLU A 57 -10.03 -11.37 -11.83
C GLU A 57 -8.94 -11.65 -10.80
N SER A 58 -8.29 -12.80 -10.89
CA SER A 58 -7.19 -13.13 -9.95
C SER A 58 -5.98 -12.26 -10.27
N PHE A 59 -5.34 -11.72 -9.24
CA PHE A 59 -4.01 -11.13 -9.36
C PHE A 59 -2.91 -12.17 -9.08
N ASP A 60 -1.71 -11.91 -9.60
CA ASP A 60 -0.52 -12.75 -9.38
C ASP A 60 0.21 -12.45 -8.05
N TYR A 61 -0.19 -11.39 -7.34
CA TYR A 61 0.34 -11.07 -6.02
C TYR A 61 -0.56 -11.59 -4.91
N VAL A 62 0.01 -11.68 -3.70
CA VAL A 62 -0.70 -12.10 -2.49
C VAL A 62 -0.76 -10.96 -1.49
N ASP A 63 -1.87 -10.89 -0.78
CA ASP A 63 -1.92 -10.16 0.49
C ASP A 63 -1.53 -11.12 1.61
N ALA A 64 -1.10 -10.57 2.75
CA ALA A 64 -0.80 -11.39 3.90
C ALA A 64 -1.14 -10.68 5.19
N ILE A 65 -1.74 -11.40 6.14
CA ILE A 65 -1.72 -11.00 7.54
C ILE A 65 -0.48 -11.65 8.15
N THR A 66 0.50 -10.84 8.51
CA THR A 66 1.75 -11.32 9.11
C THR A 66 1.66 -11.32 10.63
N GLU A 67 0.92 -10.38 11.21
CA GLU A 67 0.80 -10.26 12.66
C GLU A 67 -0.50 -9.56 13.07
N LYS A 68 -1.04 -9.97 14.23
CA LYS A 68 -2.18 -9.32 14.89
C LYS A 68 -1.73 -8.93 16.29
N LYS A 69 -1.55 -7.64 16.54
CA LYS A 69 -1.13 -7.11 17.85
C LYS A 69 -2.31 -6.48 18.57
N PRO A 70 -2.39 -6.53 19.90
CA PRO A 70 -3.19 -5.57 20.66
C PRO A 70 -2.95 -4.14 20.19
N GLU A 71 -4.02 -3.37 19.97
CA GLU A 71 -3.91 -1.94 19.68
C GLU A 71 -3.40 -1.22 20.94
N LYS A 72 -2.50 -0.24 20.79
CA LYS A 72 -1.72 0.25 21.94
C LYS A 72 -2.50 1.13 22.89
N ASN A 73 -3.53 1.84 22.42
CA ASN A 73 -4.41 2.65 23.27
C ASN A 73 -5.53 1.80 23.89
N PHE A 74 -5.94 0.73 23.21
CA PHE A 74 -7.02 -0.17 23.63
C PHE A 74 -6.63 -1.66 23.53
N PRO A 75 -5.62 -2.12 24.28
CA PRO A 75 -4.96 -3.41 24.07
C PRO A 75 -5.85 -4.63 24.35
N ASN A 76 -6.94 -4.45 25.08
CA ASN A 76 -7.86 -5.54 25.38
C ASN A 76 -9.07 -5.59 24.43
N GLU A 77 -9.30 -4.51 23.69
CA GLU A 77 -10.52 -4.30 22.89
C GLU A 77 -10.23 -4.45 21.40
N HIS A 78 -9.13 -3.87 20.92
CA HIS A 78 -8.82 -3.80 19.50
C HIS A 78 -7.46 -4.40 19.15
N PHE A 79 -7.28 -4.60 17.84
CA PHE A 79 -6.02 -5.04 17.26
C PHE A 79 -5.44 -3.96 16.34
N GLN A 80 -4.12 -3.93 16.23
CA GLN A 80 -3.39 -3.46 15.06
C GLN A 80 -3.08 -4.69 14.19
N VAL A 81 -3.43 -4.61 12.90
CA VAL A 81 -3.12 -5.67 11.95
C VAL A 81 -1.90 -5.26 11.12
N LEU A 82 -0.87 -6.10 11.13
CA LEU A 82 0.31 -5.93 10.29
C LEU A 82 0.28 -6.95 9.17
N GLY A 83 0.67 -6.52 7.98
CA GLY A 83 0.55 -7.36 6.81
C GLY A 83 1.30 -6.87 5.60
N LYS A 84 1.01 -7.51 4.47
CA LYS A 84 1.38 -7.07 3.13
C LYS A 84 0.12 -6.81 2.33
N LEU A 85 0.05 -5.66 1.70
CA LEU A 85 -0.93 -5.31 0.69
C LEU A 85 -0.15 -5.05 -0.61
N GLN A 86 -0.43 -5.80 -1.67
CA GLN A 86 0.29 -5.67 -2.96
C GLN A 86 1.82 -5.71 -2.84
N ASN A 87 2.36 -6.66 -2.06
CA ASN A 87 3.79 -6.81 -1.75
C ASN A 87 4.41 -5.69 -0.89
N SER A 88 3.67 -4.64 -0.55
CA SER A 88 4.13 -3.56 0.33
C SER A 88 3.71 -3.84 1.77
N SER A 89 4.57 -3.52 2.73
CA SER A 89 4.21 -3.66 4.15
C SER A 89 3.13 -2.64 4.50
N ALA A 90 2.09 -3.10 5.19
CA ALA A 90 0.96 -2.28 5.60
C ALA A 90 0.63 -2.51 7.07
N SER A 91 0.10 -1.46 7.69
CA SER A 91 -0.40 -1.45 9.07
C SER A 91 -1.81 -0.91 9.04
N PHE A 92 -2.73 -1.62 9.66
CA PHE A 92 -4.13 -1.23 9.75
C PHE A 92 -4.54 -1.03 11.20
N LEU A 93 -5.21 0.09 11.46
CA LEU A 93 -5.70 0.50 12.78
C LEU A 93 -7.23 0.61 12.74
N PRO A 94 -7.94 0.40 13.86
CA PRO A 94 -9.39 0.55 13.92
C PRO A 94 -9.81 1.97 13.50
N ASP A 95 -10.90 2.09 12.74
CA ASP A 95 -11.44 3.40 12.34
C ASP A 95 -12.13 4.16 13.47
N ASN A 96 -12.58 3.43 14.49
CA ASN A 96 -13.26 3.96 15.67
C ASN A 96 -12.92 3.09 16.89
N TRP A 97 -12.66 3.74 18.04
CA TRP A 97 -12.27 3.08 19.29
C TRP A 97 -13.44 2.56 20.14
N ALA A 98 -14.69 2.90 19.81
CA ALA A 98 -15.84 2.33 20.50
C ALA A 98 -16.30 1.04 19.82
N PHE A 99 -16.39 1.06 18.49
CA PHE A 99 -16.79 -0.08 17.68
C PHE A 99 -16.21 0.06 16.28
N PRO A 100 -15.14 -0.65 15.92
CA PRO A 100 -14.55 -0.52 14.60
C PRO A 100 -15.43 -1.19 13.56
N ALA A 101 -15.93 -0.40 12.61
CA ALA A 101 -16.69 -0.88 11.46
C ALA A 101 -15.75 -1.19 10.28
N THR A 102 -14.62 -0.49 10.21
CA THR A 102 -13.56 -0.72 9.24
C THR A 102 -12.20 -0.58 9.90
N TYR A 103 -11.15 -0.92 9.16
CA TYR A 103 -9.77 -0.73 9.57
C TYR A 103 -9.07 0.13 8.52
N ILE A 104 -8.31 1.13 8.93
CA ILE A 104 -7.71 2.13 8.03
C ILE A 104 -6.21 1.86 7.93
N GLN A 105 -5.66 1.92 6.73
CA GLN A 105 -4.22 1.79 6.51
C GLN A 105 -3.48 3.01 7.07
N LYS A 106 -2.97 2.89 8.30
CA LYS A 106 -2.31 3.97 9.04
C LYS A 106 -1.12 3.45 9.84
N GLY A 107 -0.09 4.29 9.90
CA GLY A 107 0.94 4.22 10.92
C GLY A 107 0.55 5.02 12.17
N TYR A 108 1.43 5.00 13.17
CA TYR A 108 1.38 5.94 14.28
C TYR A 108 2.22 7.18 13.96
N GLU A 109 1.78 8.35 14.42
CA GLU A 109 2.52 9.61 14.35
C GLU A 109 3.81 9.53 15.17
N GLY A 110 4.83 10.26 14.73
CA GLY A 110 6.10 10.38 15.45
C GLY A 110 7.01 9.14 15.34
N ASN A 111 8.24 9.31 15.79
CA ASN A 111 9.19 8.20 15.92
C ASN A 111 8.89 7.35 17.18
N LYS A 112 9.62 6.24 17.36
CA LYS A 112 9.41 5.33 18.50
C LYS A 112 9.48 6.03 19.87
N GLN A 113 10.47 6.90 20.07
CA GLN A 113 10.63 7.64 21.33
C GLN A 113 9.43 8.55 21.60
N MET A 114 8.98 9.29 20.59
CA MET A 114 7.81 10.17 20.72
C MET A 114 6.54 9.37 21.00
N GLN A 115 6.38 8.20 20.38
CA GLN A 115 5.24 7.33 20.66
C GLN A 115 5.26 6.80 22.09
N GLU A 116 6.44 6.54 22.66
CA GLU A 116 6.62 6.15 24.06
C GLU A 116 6.34 7.31 25.02
N ASP A 117 6.77 8.54 24.67
CA ASP A 117 6.64 9.73 25.52
C ASP A 117 5.24 10.34 25.50
N PHE A 118 4.60 10.38 24.33
CA PHE A 118 3.34 11.10 24.11
C PHE A 118 2.14 10.17 23.86
N GLY A 119 2.37 8.89 23.56
CA GLY A 119 1.34 7.91 23.25
C GLY A 119 1.20 7.63 21.75
N TYR A 120 0.29 6.73 21.39
CA TYR A 120 0.20 6.17 20.05
C TYR A 120 -0.95 6.79 19.26
N ILE A 121 -0.66 7.78 18.42
CA ILE A 121 -1.70 8.48 17.67
C ILE A 121 -1.75 7.97 16.24
N PRO A 122 -2.89 7.52 15.71
CA PRO A 122 -3.02 7.22 14.29
C PRO A 122 -2.71 8.45 13.43
N GLN A 123 -1.89 8.23 12.40
CA GLN A 123 -1.53 9.30 11.46
C GLN A 123 -2.75 9.93 10.82
N LYS A 124 -2.76 11.27 10.71
CA LYS A 124 -3.74 11.93 9.83
C LYS A 124 -3.36 11.61 8.39
N ILE A 125 -4.37 11.25 7.60
CA ILE A 125 -4.19 11.14 6.15
C ILE A 125 -3.76 12.53 5.67
N HIS A 126 -2.65 12.59 4.93
CA HIS A 126 -2.23 13.85 4.33
C HIS A 126 -3.40 14.37 3.49
N LYS A 127 -3.77 15.65 3.64
CA LYS A 127 -4.91 16.25 2.91
C LYS A 127 -4.82 16.10 1.37
N ASN A 128 -3.65 15.76 0.85
CA ASN A 128 -3.40 15.56 -0.57
C ASN A 128 -3.49 14.08 -0.99
N ASP A 129 -3.48 13.14 -0.04
CA ASP A 129 -3.75 11.73 -0.29
C ASP A 129 -5.26 11.51 -0.18
N ASN A 130 -5.97 11.73 -1.29
CA ASN A 130 -7.41 11.53 -1.37
C ASN A 130 -7.84 10.05 -1.31
N HIS A 131 -6.91 9.13 -1.11
CA HIS A 131 -7.14 7.69 -1.12
C HIS A 131 -7.03 7.16 0.30
N GLU A 132 -8.10 7.30 1.10
CA GLU A 132 -8.21 6.57 2.36
C GLU A 132 -8.45 5.08 2.05
N GLU A 133 -7.39 4.28 2.10
CA GLU A 133 -7.48 2.84 1.99
C GLU A 133 -8.02 2.24 3.30
N ARG A 134 -9.12 1.50 3.17
CA ARG A 134 -9.77 0.80 4.28
C ARG A 134 -9.89 -0.68 3.98
N VAL A 135 -9.94 -1.47 5.04
CA VAL A 135 -10.19 -2.90 4.96
C VAL A 135 -11.34 -3.31 5.86
N VAL A 136 -12.11 -4.29 5.40
CA VAL A 136 -13.13 -4.97 6.18
C VAL A 136 -12.78 -6.45 6.22
N TYR A 137 -12.57 -6.97 7.42
CA TYR A 137 -12.43 -8.38 7.72
C TYR A 137 -13.81 -8.98 7.96
N LEU A 138 -14.20 -9.96 7.16
CA LEU A 138 -15.53 -10.54 7.28
C LEU A 138 -15.51 -11.98 6.80
N ASN A 139 -15.96 -12.91 7.65
CA ASN A 139 -16.05 -14.34 7.33
C ASN A 139 -14.71 -14.94 6.86
N GLY A 140 -13.60 -14.45 7.40
CA GLY A 140 -12.26 -14.90 7.00
C GLY A 140 -11.72 -14.23 5.73
N TRP A 141 -12.46 -13.32 5.08
CA TRP A 141 -12.04 -12.58 3.88
C TRP A 141 -11.60 -11.16 4.24
N ILE A 142 -10.81 -10.55 3.35
CA ILE A 142 -10.38 -9.15 3.45
C ILE A 142 -10.97 -8.40 2.26
N PHE A 143 -11.81 -7.41 2.51
CA PHE A 143 -12.37 -6.53 1.50
C PHE A 143 -11.58 -5.22 1.51
N ASN A 144 -10.85 -4.93 0.43
CA ASN A 144 -10.04 -3.72 0.33
C ASN A 144 -10.84 -2.62 -0.38
N LEU A 145 -11.07 -1.52 0.33
CA LEU A 145 -11.88 -0.38 -0.09
C LEU A 145 -10.95 0.79 -0.39
N SER A 146 -11.14 1.43 -1.54
CA SER A 146 -10.44 2.66 -1.95
C SER A 146 -11.43 3.80 -2.16
N ASP A 147 -10.91 5.01 -2.30
CA ASP A 147 -11.70 6.22 -2.58
C ASP A 147 -12.86 6.43 -1.60
N TRP A 148 -12.65 6.01 -0.35
CA TRP A 148 -13.68 6.02 0.67
C TRP A 148 -14.13 7.44 1.00
N LYS A 149 -15.43 7.70 0.84
CA LYS A 149 -16.08 8.91 1.38
C LYS A 149 -16.99 8.57 2.55
N ASN A 150 -17.74 7.48 2.44
CA ASN A 150 -18.60 6.92 3.49
C ASN A 150 -19.01 5.48 3.11
N LYS A 151 -19.83 4.83 3.97
CA LYS A 151 -20.30 3.45 3.77
C LYS A 151 -21.16 3.22 2.52
N ASP A 152 -21.60 4.27 1.85
CA ASP A 152 -22.43 4.23 0.63
C ASP A 152 -21.69 4.79 -0.60
N ASP A 153 -20.47 5.32 -0.42
CA ASP A 153 -19.66 5.94 -1.47
C ASP A 153 -18.19 5.55 -1.26
N TYR A 154 -17.82 4.42 -1.87
CA TYR A 154 -16.49 3.83 -1.87
C TYR A 154 -16.30 2.94 -3.10
N THR A 155 -15.05 2.66 -3.44
CA THR A 155 -14.69 1.67 -4.47
C THR A 155 -14.28 0.38 -3.78
N LEU A 156 -14.99 -0.74 -4.03
CA LEU A 156 -14.48 -2.06 -3.66
C LEU A 156 -13.43 -2.48 -4.70
N TRP A 157 -12.16 -2.40 -4.33
CA TRP A 157 -11.07 -2.63 -5.28
C TRP A 157 -10.74 -4.11 -5.43
N THR A 158 -10.49 -4.78 -4.30
CA THR A 158 -10.13 -6.20 -4.28
C THR A 158 -10.76 -6.94 -3.10
N ILE A 159 -10.87 -8.25 -3.25
CA ILE A 159 -11.24 -9.18 -2.17
C ILE A 159 -10.13 -10.21 -2.06
N SER A 160 -9.59 -10.37 -0.85
CA SER A 160 -8.51 -11.30 -0.56
C SER A 160 -9.04 -12.47 0.27
N ILE A 161 -8.87 -13.68 -0.25
CA ILE A 161 -9.40 -14.93 0.31
C ILE A 161 -8.23 -15.77 0.85
N PRO A 162 -8.33 -16.38 2.03
CA PRO A 162 -7.25 -17.19 2.59
C PRO A 162 -6.74 -18.22 1.58
N LYS A 163 -5.41 -18.28 1.41
CA LYS A 163 -4.80 -19.30 0.60
C LYS A 163 -4.92 -20.65 1.32
N LEU A 164 -5.66 -21.56 0.70
CA LEU A 164 -5.89 -22.89 1.26
C LEU A 164 -4.67 -23.79 1.06
N SER A 165 -4.36 -24.61 2.06
CA SER A 165 -3.47 -25.75 1.91
C SER A 165 -4.03 -26.74 0.89
N ASN A 166 -3.21 -27.68 0.41
CA ASN A 166 -3.68 -28.71 -0.50
C ASN A 166 -4.79 -29.56 0.16
N GLU A 167 -4.65 -29.91 1.45
CA GLU A 167 -5.69 -30.65 2.16
C GLU A 167 -6.99 -29.84 2.32
N GLU A 168 -6.88 -28.56 2.71
CA GLU A 168 -8.03 -27.66 2.84
C GLU A 168 -8.76 -27.50 1.49
N ARG A 169 -8.00 -27.43 0.39
CA ARG A 169 -8.55 -27.30 -0.96
C ARG A 169 -9.28 -28.57 -1.41
N GLU A 170 -8.73 -29.75 -1.16
CA GLU A 170 -9.41 -31.01 -1.48
C GLU A 170 -10.68 -31.20 -0.63
N ALA A 171 -10.63 -30.88 0.66
CA ALA A 171 -11.81 -30.91 1.53
C ALA A 171 -12.91 -29.95 1.03
N LEU A 172 -12.54 -28.74 0.61
CA LEU A 172 -13.49 -27.77 0.05
C LEU A 172 -14.10 -28.28 -1.27
N LYS A 173 -13.30 -28.88 -2.15
CA LYS A 173 -13.80 -29.51 -3.38
C LYS A 173 -14.80 -30.63 -3.11
N GLU A 174 -14.52 -31.49 -2.13
CA GLU A 174 -15.44 -32.57 -1.75
C GLU A 174 -16.76 -32.03 -1.21
N LYS A 175 -16.71 -31.00 -0.36
CA LYS A 175 -17.91 -30.33 0.15
C LYS A 175 -18.74 -29.70 -0.97
N GLN A 176 -18.09 -28.98 -1.88
CA GLN A 176 -18.76 -28.36 -3.03
C GLN A 176 -19.41 -29.41 -3.94
N LYS A 177 -18.73 -30.53 -4.22
CA LYS A 177 -19.30 -31.66 -4.98
C LYS A 177 -20.52 -32.26 -4.27
N ALA A 178 -20.50 -32.37 -2.95
CA ALA A 178 -21.65 -32.88 -2.19
C ALA A 178 -22.86 -31.94 -2.30
N GLU A 179 -22.65 -30.62 -2.22
CA GLU A 179 -23.69 -29.59 -2.37
C GLU A 179 -24.25 -29.53 -3.81
N GLU A 180 -23.38 -29.65 -4.82
CA GLU A 180 -23.77 -29.71 -6.24
C GLU A 180 -24.66 -30.94 -6.52
N ASN A 181 -24.31 -32.13 -6.01
CA ASN A 181 -25.12 -33.34 -6.18
C ASN A 181 -26.55 -33.22 -5.59
N ILE A 182 -26.74 -32.36 -4.60
CA ILE A 182 -28.06 -32.05 -4.03
C ILE A 182 -28.85 -31.11 -4.96
N ASN A 183 -28.17 -30.13 -5.57
CA ASN A 183 -28.77 -29.13 -6.46
C ASN A 183 -28.96 -29.60 -7.92
N ASP A 184 -28.15 -30.53 -8.41
CA ASP A 184 -28.20 -31.05 -9.79
C ASP A 184 -29.47 -31.83 -10.10
N LYS A 185 -30.15 -32.36 -9.07
CA LYS A 185 -31.50 -32.91 -9.21
C LYS A 185 -32.53 -31.86 -9.68
N LYS A 186 -32.22 -30.56 -9.62
CA LYS A 186 -33.11 -29.45 -10.02
C LYS A 186 -32.75 -28.75 -11.34
N LYS A 187 -31.52 -28.88 -11.88
CA LYS A 187 -31.06 -28.13 -13.08
C LYS A 187 -30.87 -29.05 -14.32
N LYS A 188 -31.96 -29.48 -14.97
CA LYS A 188 -31.90 -30.42 -16.13
C LYS A 188 -31.70 -29.79 -17.53
N GLY A 189 -31.32 -28.52 -17.66
CA GLY A 189 -31.20 -27.83 -18.96
C GLY A 189 -29.77 -27.74 -19.52
N LEU A 190 -29.61 -27.64 -20.84
CA LEU A 190 -28.31 -27.45 -21.54
C LEU A 190 -27.53 -26.23 -21.02
N LYS A 191 -28.24 -25.12 -20.74
CA LYS A 191 -27.67 -23.90 -20.13
C LYS A 191 -27.15 -24.16 -18.70
N GLY A 192 -27.83 -25.02 -17.95
CA GLY A 192 -27.40 -25.45 -16.61
C GLY A 192 -26.12 -26.28 -16.65
N LYS A 193 -26.00 -27.19 -17.64
CA LYS A 193 -24.78 -27.98 -17.84
C LYS A 193 -23.58 -27.14 -18.28
N LEU A 194 -23.79 -26.12 -19.12
CA LEU A 194 -22.73 -25.21 -19.56
C LEU A 194 -22.21 -24.34 -18.41
N LEU A 195 -23.11 -23.81 -17.57
CA LEU A 195 -22.76 -23.09 -16.35
C LEU A 195 -22.00 -23.98 -15.36
N ALA A 196 -22.45 -25.21 -15.15
CA ALA A 196 -21.74 -26.17 -14.30
C ALA A 196 -20.33 -26.50 -14.83
N LEU A 197 -20.15 -26.55 -16.15
CA LEU A 197 -18.83 -26.77 -16.76
C LEU A 197 -17.90 -25.56 -16.55
N GLN A 198 -18.41 -24.34 -16.70
CA GLN A 198 -17.66 -23.11 -16.38
C GLN A 198 -17.31 -23.04 -14.89
N GLU A 199 -18.25 -23.35 -14.01
CA GLU A 199 -18.05 -23.39 -12.55
C GLU A 199 -17.01 -24.45 -12.15
N SER A 200 -17.00 -25.61 -12.83
CA SER A 200 -16.02 -26.69 -12.57
C SER A 200 -14.58 -26.35 -12.95
N ALA A 201 -14.39 -25.40 -13.87
CA ALA A 201 -13.07 -24.90 -14.29
C ALA A 201 -12.50 -23.85 -13.33
N MET A 202 -13.31 -23.32 -12.41
CA MET A 202 -12.91 -22.29 -11.45
C MET A 202 -12.22 -22.90 -10.22
N SER A 203 -11.28 -22.16 -9.64
CA SER A 203 -10.70 -22.54 -8.35
C SER A 203 -11.80 -22.61 -7.27
N PRO A 204 -11.68 -23.49 -6.26
CA PRO A 204 -12.64 -23.56 -5.16
C PRO A 204 -12.85 -22.23 -4.45
N GLU A 205 -11.80 -21.43 -4.33
CA GLU A 205 -11.79 -20.09 -3.75
C GLU A 205 -12.61 -19.10 -4.60
N TYR A 206 -12.43 -19.12 -5.92
CA TYR A 206 -13.20 -18.27 -6.85
C TYR A 206 -14.69 -18.63 -6.85
N ARG A 207 -15.03 -19.93 -6.74
CA ARG A 207 -16.43 -20.37 -6.58
C ARG A 207 -17.07 -19.86 -5.29
N ALA A 208 -16.33 -19.88 -4.19
CA ALA A 208 -16.82 -19.34 -2.92
C ALA A 208 -17.19 -17.86 -3.04
N LEU A 209 -16.37 -17.07 -3.75
CA LEU A 209 -16.60 -15.65 -4.00
C LEU A 209 -17.89 -15.38 -4.79
N HIS A 210 -18.10 -16.10 -5.89
CA HIS A 210 -19.31 -15.98 -6.72
C HIS A 210 -20.57 -16.38 -5.95
N ASN A 211 -20.52 -17.48 -5.20
CA ASN A 211 -21.70 -18.01 -4.51
C ASN A 211 -22.15 -17.15 -3.33
N ALA A 212 -21.24 -16.40 -2.70
CA ALA A 212 -21.51 -15.68 -1.47
C ALA A 212 -22.19 -14.31 -1.68
N ASN A 213 -22.34 -13.83 -2.91
CA ASN A 213 -22.76 -12.45 -3.21
C ASN A 213 -21.97 -11.43 -2.38
N ALA A 214 -20.64 -11.43 -2.57
CA ALA A 214 -19.68 -10.72 -1.74
C ALA A 214 -19.98 -9.20 -1.60
N LEU A 215 -20.48 -8.55 -2.65
CA LEU A 215 -20.89 -7.15 -2.62
C LEU A 215 -22.02 -6.90 -1.62
N LYS A 216 -23.09 -7.70 -1.70
CA LYS A 216 -24.23 -7.58 -0.79
C LYS A 216 -23.81 -7.90 0.64
N MET A 217 -22.99 -8.94 0.82
CA MET A 217 -22.45 -9.31 2.13
C MET A 217 -21.69 -8.15 2.78
N LEU A 218 -20.81 -7.49 2.02
CA LEU A 218 -20.08 -6.32 2.49
C LEU A 218 -21.02 -5.16 2.83
N GLN A 219 -21.95 -4.81 1.93
CA GLN A 219 -22.85 -3.67 2.17
C GLN A 219 -23.76 -3.91 3.38
N ASP A 220 -24.36 -5.10 3.50
CA ASP A 220 -25.18 -5.48 4.65
C ASP A 220 -24.39 -5.36 5.96
N TYR A 221 -23.12 -5.78 5.93
CA TYR A 221 -22.21 -5.64 7.08
C TYR A 221 -21.97 -4.16 7.40
N LEU A 222 -21.57 -3.34 6.42
CA LEU A 222 -21.27 -1.93 6.62
C LEU A 222 -22.49 -1.18 7.19
N ASP A 223 -23.68 -1.41 6.63
CA ASP A 223 -24.92 -0.80 7.12
C ASP A 223 -25.19 -1.13 8.60
N ALA A 224 -25.08 -2.42 8.96
CA ALA A 224 -25.29 -2.86 10.33
C ALA A 224 -24.18 -2.37 11.29
N ALA A 225 -22.92 -2.43 10.85
CA ALA A 225 -21.75 -2.08 11.65
C ALA A 225 -21.71 -0.58 11.95
N PHE A 226 -21.99 0.29 10.97
CA PHE A 226 -22.03 1.74 11.20
C PHE A 226 -23.24 2.15 12.07
N ALA A 227 -24.39 1.50 11.90
CA ALA A 227 -25.54 1.73 12.78
C ALA A 227 -25.27 1.29 14.24
N LYS A 228 -24.49 0.21 14.45
CA LYS A 228 -24.03 -0.20 15.78
C LYS A 228 -22.96 0.76 16.31
N GLN A 229 -22.00 1.16 15.48
CA GLN A 229 -20.94 2.10 15.82
C GLN A 229 -21.49 3.42 16.38
N GLU A 230 -22.51 4.01 15.75
CA GLU A 230 -23.11 5.25 16.23
C GLU A 230 -23.70 5.11 17.65
N LYS A 231 -24.38 3.98 17.92
CA LYS A 231 -24.99 3.69 19.22
C LYS A 231 -23.94 3.40 20.29
N GLU A 232 -22.97 2.55 19.98
CA GLU A 232 -21.88 2.17 20.88
C GLU A 232 -21.02 3.39 21.21
N TYR A 233 -20.69 4.21 20.21
CA TYR A 233 -19.91 5.43 20.41
C TYR A 233 -20.61 6.36 21.41
N ALA A 234 -21.90 6.63 21.22
CA ALA A 234 -22.66 7.49 22.14
C ALA A 234 -22.68 6.97 23.59
N ALA A 235 -22.62 5.65 23.81
CA ALA A 235 -22.48 5.06 25.14
C ALA A 235 -21.03 5.14 25.64
N TRP A 236 -20.06 4.87 24.77
CA TRP A 236 -18.64 4.81 25.06
C TRP A 236 -18.07 6.16 25.51
N ILE A 237 -18.50 7.29 24.91
CA ILE A 237 -18.03 8.63 25.33
C ILE A 237 -18.52 9.01 26.73
N LYS A 238 -19.60 8.38 27.23
CA LYS A 238 -20.09 8.66 28.60
C LYS A 238 -19.09 8.24 29.67
N ASN A 239 -18.13 7.37 29.35
CA ASN A 239 -16.98 7.12 30.21
C ASN A 239 -16.04 8.33 30.16
N PRO A 240 -15.79 9.02 31.29
CA PRO A 240 -14.93 10.21 31.32
C PRO A 240 -13.51 9.99 30.80
N GLY A 241 -12.97 8.78 30.96
CA GLY A 241 -11.64 8.43 30.44
C GLY A 241 -11.60 8.46 28.91
N ASN A 242 -12.65 7.93 28.28
CA ASN A 242 -12.79 7.87 26.83
C ASN A 242 -13.06 9.25 26.21
N ALA A 243 -13.94 10.04 26.83
CA ALA A 243 -14.18 11.42 26.42
C ALA A 243 -12.88 12.25 26.48
N LYS A 244 -12.17 12.17 27.61
CA LYS A 244 -10.89 12.85 27.80
C LYS A 244 -9.84 12.36 26.80
N PHE A 245 -9.82 11.08 26.46
CA PHE A 245 -8.93 10.56 25.41
C PHE A 245 -9.22 11.25 24.07
N VAL A 246 -10.47 11.22 23.60
CA VAL A 246 -10.88 11.84 22.32
C VAL A 246 -10.52 13.33 22.28
N GLU A 247 -10.80 14.08 23.35
CA GLU A 247 -10.46 15.51 23.46
C GLU A 247 -8.95 15.76 23.36
N ASN A 248 -8.13 14.85 23.89
CA ASN A 248 -6.68 15.04 23.97
C ASN A 248 -5.91 14.54 22.74
N VAL A 249 -6.52 13.73 21.85
CA VAL A 249 -5.81 13.21 20.66
C VAL A 249 -5.19 14.33 19.82
N GLU A 250 -5.92 15.42 19.60
CA GLU A 250 -5.41 16.57 18.84
C GLU A 250 -4.30 17.32 19.60
N LEU A 251 -4.45 17.51 20.92
CA LEU A 251 -3.45 18.17 21.74
C LEU A 251 -2.12 17.40 21.76
N ILE A 252 -2.19 16.08 21.90
CA ILE A 252 -1.00 15.23 21.86
C ILE A 252 -0.37 15.30 20.47
N ARG A 253 -1.17 15.29 19.38
CA ARG A 253 -0.64 15.45 18.01
C ARG A 253 0.05 16.81 17.82
N GLU A 254 -0.55 17.89 18.28
CA GLU A 254 0.07 19.22 18.23
C GLU A 254 1.38 19.27 19.01
N THR A 255 1.43 18.58 20.15
CA THR A 255 2.64 18.46 20.98
C THR A 255 3.74 17.71 20.23
N MET A 256 3.41 16.59 19.57
CA MET A 256 4.34 15.87 18.69
C MET A 256 4.86 16.74 17.55
N ILE A 257 4.01 17.52 16.88
CA ILE A 257 4.42 18.42 15.80
C ILE A 257 5.36 19.51 16.33
N LYS A 258 5.08 20.09 17.50
CA LYS A 258 5.95 21.07 18.15
C LYS A 258 7.31 20.46 18.49
N PHE A 259 7.32 19.25 19.03
CA PHE A 259 8.55 18.51 19.32
C PHE A 259 9.38 18.28 18.04
N TYR A 260 8.75 17.81 16.95
CA TYR A 260 9.42 17.60 15.67
C TYR A 260 10.06 18.88 15.11
N LYS A 261 9.32 20.01 15.15
CA LYS A 261 9.84 21.30 14.70
C LYS A 261 11.06 21.72 15.51
N LYS A 262 10.97 21.60 16.84
CA LYS A 262 12.09 21.91 17.75
C LYS A 262 13.30 21.03 17.46
N ASP A 263 13.13 19.72 17.37
CA ASP A 263 14.22 18.75 17.14
C ASP A 263 14.92 19.01 15.79
N LYS A 264 14.13 19.33 14.74
CA LYS A 264 14.65 19.72 13.43
C LYS A 264 15.42 21.05 13.47
N GLU A 265 14.90 22.05 14.19
CA GLU A 265 15.57 23.34 14.38
C GLU A 265 16.88 23.17 15.15
N GLU A 266 16.91 22.35 16.21
CA GLU A 266 18.12 22.03 16.96
C GLU A 266 19.15 21.31 16.08
N TYR A 267 18.72 20.32 15.29
CA TYR A 267 19.60 19.63 14.35
C TYR A 267 20.21 20.59 13.32
N TYR A 268 19.43 21.46 12.69
CA TYR A 268 19.95 22.44 11.72
C TYR A 268 20.86 23.51 12.36
N ASN A 269 20.71 23.75 13.65
CA ASN A 269 21.60 24.64 14.39
C ASN A 269 22.84 23.93 14.97
N SER A 270 22.90 22.60 14.91
CA SER A 270 24.00 21.78 15.45
C SER A 270 25.32 22.00 14.70
N GLU A 271 26.43 21.75 15.40
CA GLU A 271 27.78 21.78 14.79
C GLU A 271 27.93 20.71 13.71
N GLU A 272 27.35 19.53 13.92
CA GLU A 272 27.39 18.44 12.95
C GLU A 272 26.73 18.82 11.62
N TYR A 273 25.53 19.41 11.67
CA TYR A 273 24.86 19.86 10.45
C TYR A 273 25.65 20.95 9.74
N ARG A 274 26.21 21.93 10.47
CA ARG A 274 27.08 22.95 9.88
C ARG A 274 28.31 22.34 9.20
N ARG A 275 28.94 21.33 9.82
CA ARG A 275 30.06 20.59 9.23
C ARG A 275 29.65 19.86 7.95
N ILE A 276 28.52 19.15 7.96
CA ILE A 276 28.00 18.45 6.77
C ILE A 276 27.72 19.45 5.66
N LYS A 277 27.07 20.57 5.99
CA LYS A 277 26.76 21.63 5.03
C LYS A 277 28.03 22.24 4.42
N ALA A 278 29.02 22.60 5.24
CA ALA A 278 30.30 23.12 4.77
C ALA A 278 31.07 22.12 3.90
N ASN A 279 31.06 20.83 4.26
CA ASN A 279 31.67 19.78 3.45
C ASN A 279 30.97 19.61 2.10
N ASN A 280 29.64 19.67 2.07
CA ASN A 280 28.87 19.60 0.83
C ASN A 280 29.12 20.83 -0.05
N GLU A 281 29.14 22.03 0.53
CA GLU A 281 29.49 23.27 -0.18
C GLU A 281 30.92 23.21 -0.74
N ALA A 282 31.89 22.74 0.03
CA ALA A 282 33.26 22.55 -0.43
C ALA A 282 33.36 21.51 -1.55
N ALA A 283 32.60 20.40 -1.46
CA ALA A 283 32.54 19.39 -2.51
C ALA A 283 31.87 19.89 -3.79
N ASP A 284 30.84 20.74 -3.67
CA ASP A 284 30.18 21.38 -4.81
C ASP A 284 31.10 22.40 -5.47
N GLN A 285 31.82 23.19 -4.68
CA GLN A 285 32.83 24.11 -5.18
C GLN A 285 33.99 23.37 -5.84
N ALA A 286 34.48 22.29 -5.24
CA ALA A 286 35.52 21.45 -5.84
C ALA A 286 35.04 20.83 -7.16
N ARG A 287 33.78 20.39 -7.24
CA ARG A 287 33.16 19.91 -8.48
C ARG A 287 33.11 21.00 -9.54
N ALA A 288 32.61 22.19 -9.21
CA ALA A 288 32.59 23.33 -10.13
C ALA A 288 34.01 23.67 -10.65
N ASN A 289 34.98 23.75 -9.74
CA ASN A 289 36.39 24.01 -10.03
C ASN A 289 37.09 22.85 -10.74
N SER A 290 36.48 21.67 -10.86
CA SER A 290 37.01 20.51 -11.60
C SER A 290 36.44 20.39 -13.02
N THR A 291 35.56 21.32 -13.41
CA THR A 291 34.91 21.33 -14.72
C THR A 291 35.17 22.65 -15.45
N VAL A 292 35.17 22.62 -16.77
CA VAL A 292 35.14 23.82 -17.62
C VAL A 292 33.86 23.79 -18.43
N THR A 293 33.16 24.93 -18.50
CA THR A 293 31.92 25.04 -19.27
C THR A 293 32.19 25.68 -20.61
N LEU A 294 31.79 25.05 -21.70
CA LEU A 294 31.82 25.66 -23.02
C LEU A 294 30.44 26.24 -23.35
N LYS A 295 30.41 27.49 -23.81
CA LYS A 295 29.21 28.16 -24.33
C LYS A 295 29.37 28.41 -25.82
N ASN A 296 28.44 27.91 -26.62
CA ASN A 296 28.49 28.01 -28.07
C ASN A 296 27.76 29.26 -28.57
N GLU A 297 28.51 30.21 -29.12
CA GLU A 297 27.99 31.44 -29.73
C GLU A 297 28.22 31.51 -31.25
N SER A 298 28.69 30.42 -31.87
CA SER A 298 29.02 30.35 -33.32
C SER A 298 27.83 30.43 -34.29
N GLY A 299 26.60 30.55 -33.78
CA GLY A 299 25.36 30.52 -34.58
C GLY A 299 24.99 29.15 -35.16
N GLY A 300 25.86 28.13 -35.08
CA GLY A 300 25.61 26.75 -35.51
C GLY A 300 25.87 25.74 -34.40
N THR A 301 25.53 24.47 -34.61
CA THR A 301 25.86 23.38 -33.67
C THR A 301 27.33 23.00 -33.79
N ILE A 302 28.04 22.92 -32.67
CA ILE A 302 29.44 22.47 -32.63
C ILE A 302 29.56 21.04 -32.08
N CYS A 303 30.61 20.35 -32.50
CA CYS A 303 31.03 19.06 -31.95
C CYS A 303 32.24 19.26 -31.05
N VAL A 304 32.19 18.71 -29.84
CA VAL A 304 33.27 18.79 -28.85
C VAL A 304 33.66 17.37 -28.43
N THR A 305 34.95 17.07 -28.39
CA THR A 305 35.48 15.76 -28.01
C THR A 305 36.51 15.88 -26.87
N THR A 306 36.44 14.94 -25.93
CA THR A 306 37.38 14.81 -24.81
C THR A 306 37.87 13.36 -24.74
N GLY A 307 39.11 13.11 -25.17
CA GLY A 307 39.87 11.85 -25.02
C GLY A 307 39.09 10.53 -24.96
N GLY A 308 38.11 10.29 -25.85
CA GLY A 308 37.29 9.07 -25.90
C GLY A 308 35.77 9.27 -25.81
N SER A 309 35.29 10.49 -25.57
CA SER A 309 33.86 10.83 -25.61
C SER A 309 33.61 12.10 -26.42
N SER A 310 32.45 12.21 -27.05
CA SER A 310 32.06 13.36 -27.88
C SER A 310 30.66 13.84 -27.52
N LYS A 311 30.40 15.13 -27.71
CA LYS A 311 29.11 15.77 -27.41
C LYS A 311 28.87 16.94 -28.36
N THR A 312 27.62 17.10 -28.79
CA THR A 312 27.19 18.28 -29.54
C THR A 312 26.72 19.38 -28.60
N ILE A 313 26.97 20.63 -28.97
CA ILE A 313 26.44 21.82 -28.29
C ILE A 313 25.73 22.66 -29.35
N GLY A 314 24.41 22.80 -29.23
CA GLY A 314 23.60 23.61 -30.14
C GLY A 314 23.92 25.11 -30.02
N PRO A 315 23.45 25.95 -30.96
CA PRO A 315 23.65 27.39 -30.92
C PRO A 315 23.04 28.00 -29.65
N GLY A 316 23.80 28.87 -28.97
CA GLY A 316 23.43 29.46 -27.68
C GLY A 316 23.50 28.49 -26.49
N GLY A 317 23.78 27.21 -26.73
CA GLY A 317 23.83 26.18 -25.70
C GLY A 317 25.16 26.17 -24.93
N SER A 318 25.16 25.45 -23.80
CA SER A 318 26.36 25.23 -22.99
C SER A 318 26.49 23.79 -22.53
N SER A 319 27.74 23.34 -22.32
CA SER A 319 28.01 22.03 -21.70
C SER A 319 29.29 22.08 -20.88
N SER A 320 29.29 21.37 -19.74
CA SER A 320 30.45 21.23 -18.87
C SER A 320 31.23 19.96 -19.18
N PHE A 321 32.55 20.04 -19.07
CA PHE A 321 33.50 18.97 -19.33
C PHE A 321 34.51 18.88 -18.19
N GLN A 322 35.10 17.69 -17.98
CA GLN A 322 36.14 17.52 -16.97
C GLN A 322 37.36 18.36 -17.32
N CYS A 323 37.80 19.22 -16.42
CA CYS A 323 38.93 20.11 -16.67
C CYS A 323 40.25 19.35 -16.79
N SER A 324 40.37 18.17 -16.17
CA SER A 324 41.60 17.36 -16.22
C SER A 324 41.91 16.72 -17.59
N LYS A 325 41.11 17.01 -18.62
CA LYS A 325 41.27 16.49 -19.97
C LYS A 325 41.35 17.63 -20.97
N ASP A 326 42.17 17.44 -21.99
CA ASP A 326 42.16 18.32 -23.15
C ASP A 326 40.80 18.23 -23.87
N ILE A 327 40.32 19.38 -24.32
CA ILE A 327 39.05 19.55 -24.99
C ILE A 327 39.30 20.07 -26.39
N TYR A 328 38.77 19.37 -27.39
CA TYR A 328 38.97 19.70 -28.80
C TYR A 328 37.63 19.90 -29.49
N TYR A 329 37.65 20.67 -30.59
CA TYR A 329 36.61 20.56 -31.59
C TYR A 329 36.67 19.15 -32.19
N GLY A 330 35.52 18.50 -32.31
CA GLY A 330 35.37 17.26 -33.04
C GLY A 330 34.82 17.49 -34.44
N GLN A 331 34.77 16.43 -35.24
CA GLN A 331 34.17 16.49 -36.57
C GLN A 331 32.70 16.05 -36.53
N MET A 332 31.83 16.81 -37.20
CA MET A 332 30.44 16.40 -37.43
C MET A 332 30.38 15.44 -38.63
N ASN A 333 29.81 14.26 -38.44
CA ASN A 333 29.45 13.31 -39.48
C ASN A 333 27.93 13.23 -39.57
N GLY A 334 27.32 14.08 -40.40
CA GLY A 334 25.87 14.31 -40.38
C GLY A 334 25.42 14.93 -39.07
N ASN A 335 24.49 14.29 -38.35
CA ASN A 335 24.00 14.74 -37.03
C ASN A 335 24.80 14.15 -35.85
N THR A 336 25.84 13.36 -36.14
CA THR A 336 26.64 12.66 -35.13
C THR A 336 28.00 13.30 -34.94
N CYS A 337 28.38 13.52 -33.69
CA CYS A 337 29.67 14.11 -33.31
C CYS A 337 30.71 13.02 -33.12
N SER A 338 31.78 13.07 -33.92
CA SER A 338 32.90 12.12 -33.87
C SER A 338 33.79 12.34 -32.65
N THR A 339 34.49 11.30 -32.22
CA THR A 339 35.56 11.39 -31.21
C THR A 339 36.90 11.85 -31.79
N THR A 340 37.03 11.94 -33.12
CA THR A 340 38.22 12.45 -33.81
C THR A 340 38.57 13.86 -33.34
N LYS A 341 39.80 14.05 -32.84
CA LYS A 341 40.29 15.33 -32.34
C LYS A 341 40.64 16.28 -33.49
N GLY A 342 40.01 17.44 -33.51
CA GLY A 342 40.39 18.59 -34.33
C GLY A 342 41.22 19.59 -33.52
N SER A 343 40.97 20.88 -33.73
CA SER A 343 41.68 21.94 -33.01
C SER A 343 41.39 21.94 -31.51
N LEU A 344 42.41 22.23 -30.72
CA LEU A 344 42.30 22.37 -29.27
C LEU A 344 41.45 23.61 -28.91
N ILE A 345 40.51 23.43 -27.98
CA ILE A 345 39.70 24.51 -27.40
C ILE A 345 40.31 24.91 -26.05
N VAL A 346 40.51 23.94 -25.16
CA VAL A 346 41.04 24.14 -23.80
C VAL A 346 41.98 23.00 -23.46
N SER A 347 43.19 23.30 -22.99
CA SER A 347 44.13 22.30 -22.47
C SER A 347 43.69 21.76 -21.11
N ALA A 348 44.11 20.55 -20.79
CA ALA A 348 43.90 19.94 -19.47
C ALA A 348 44.41 20.87 -18.36
N ASN A 349 43.61 20.99 -17.30
CA ASN A 349 43.82 21.81 -16.12
C ASN A 349 43.90 23.33 -16.39
N GLN A 350 43.45 23.79 -17.56
CA GLN A 350 43.30 25.21 -17.86
C GLN A 350 41.83 25.63 -17.76
N SER A 351 41.59 26.85 -17.29
CA SER A 351 40.25 27.46 -17.23
C SER A 351 39.22 26.62 -16.46
N CYS A 352 39.66 25.89 -15.43
CA CYS A 352 38.76 25.14 -14.57
C CYS A 352 37.91 26.08 -13.72
N GLY A 353 36.61 25.81 -13.65
CA GLY A 353 35.61 26.69 -13.05
C GLY A 353 35.11 27.78 -13.99
N ASP A 354 35.79 28.02 -15.11
CA ASP A 354 35.42 29.09 -16.05
C ASP A 354 34.39 28.64 -17.09
N THR A 355 33.73 29.64 -17.67
CA THR A 355 32.94 29.48 -18.88
C THR A 355 33.71 30.03 -20.08
N ILE A 356 34.10 29.17 -21.00
CA ILE A 356 34.77 29.52 -22.25
C ILE A 356 33.73 29.66 -23.35
N THR A 357 33.70 30.84 -23.98
CA THR A 357 32.84 31.09 -25.14
C THR A 357 33.56 30.68 -26.41
N VAL A 358 32.92 29.83 -27.20
CA VAL A 358 33.41 29.35 -28.50
C VAL A 358 32.57 29.97 -29.62
N GLN A 359 33.27 30.55 -30.60
CA GLN A 359 32.71 31.32 -31.72
C GLN A 359 32.86 30.61 -33.05
#